data_AF-A0A1V3X9D7-F1
#
_entry.id   AF-A0A1V3X9D7-F1
#
_cell.length_a   1.000
_cell.length_b   1.000
_cell.length_c   1.000
_cell.angle_alpha   90.00
_cell.angle_beta   90.00
_cell.angle_gamma   90.00
#
_symmetry.space_group_name_H-M   'P 1'
#
loop_
_entity.id
_entity.type
_entity.pdbx_description
1 polymer ?
#
loop_
_entity_poly.entity_id
_entity_poly.type
_entity_poly.pdbx_seq_one_letter_code
_entity_poly.pdbx_strand_id
1 'polypeptide(L)'
;MADCLSADQRQERFDLIRYAVDTLTRDPAAAVYVDGGHSRWLSAEEIAARLNQAGVGHARGFSLNVSNFFSTDEEIGYGEAISGMTNGAHYVIDTSRNGAGPAPDSALSWCNPGGRALGTPPTTATAGAHADAYLWVKRPGESDGSCNGGPSAGHFVSQYAIDLAQNAGQ
;
A
#
# COMPACT_ATOMS: atom_id res chain seq x y z
N MET A 1 1.17 -5.95 10.27
CA MET A 1 2.50 -6.60 10.18
C MET A 1 3.46 -5.95 11.16
N ALA A 2 3.99 -6.76 12.08
CA ALA A 2 5.16 -6.56 12.97
C ALA A 2 5.05 -7.60 14.10
N ASP A 3 3.83 -8.09 14.36
CA ASP A 3 3.47 -9.03 15.43
C ASP A 3 3.87 -10.48 15.14
N CYS A 4 4.47 -10.74 13.98
CA CYS A 4 5.21 -11.97 13.74
C CYS A 4 6.57 -12.00 14.45
N LEU A 5 6.99 -10.86 15.02
CA LEU A 5 8.25 -10.71 15.76
C LEU A 5 8.01 -10.77 17.28
N SER A 6 9.09 -11.03 18.02
CA SER A 6 9.10 -10.81 19.47
C SER A 6 8.87 -9.32 19.81
N ALA A 7 8.53 -9.03 21.07
CA ALA A 7 8.28 -7.64 21.50
C ALA A 7 9.48 -6.72 21.25
N ASP A 8 10.70 -7.18 21.56
CA ASP A 8 11.93 -6.39 21.38
C ASP A 8 12.22 -6.16 19.89
N GLN A 9 12.10 -7.19 19.06
CA GLN A 9 12.28 -7.07 17.60
C GLN A 9 11.20 -6.21 16.94
N ARG A 10 9.97 -6.21 17.47
CA ARG A 10 8.90 -5.32 17.02
C ARG A 10 9.23 -3.87 17.36
N GLN A 11 9.75 -3.60 18.55
CA GLN A 11 10.20 -2.26 18.92
C GLN A 11 11.37 -1.80 18.06
N GLU A 12 12.37 -2.67 17.86
CA GLU A 12 13.50 -2.42 16.94
C GLU A 12 13.00 -2.06 15.53
N ARG A 13 12.01 -2.79 15.00
CA ARG A 13 11.40 -2.47 13.70
C ARG A 13 10.82 -1.05 13.66
N PHE A 14 10.10 -0.62 14.70
CA PHE A 14 9.57 0.74 14.74
C PHE A 14 10.67 1.80 14.83
N ASP A 15 11.76 1.50 15.55
CA ASP A 15 12.91 2.40 15.65
C ASP A 15 13.67 2.51 14.32
N LEU A 16 13.80 1.41 13.57
CA LEU A 16 14.38 1.41 12.22
C LEU A 16 13.53 2.20 11.21
N ILE A 17 12.20 2.08 11.27
CA ILE A 17 11.32 2.87 10.40
C ILE A 17 11.43 4.36 10.77
N ARG A 18 11.44 4.70 12.06
CA ARG A 18 11.64 6.09 12.50
C ARG A 18 12.98 6.65 12.05
N TYR A 19 14.05 5.85 12.16
CA TYR A 19 15.37 6.23 11.64
C TYR A 19 15.32 6.54 10.14
N ALA A 20 14.60 5.73 9.35
CA ALA A 20 14.42 5.97 7.93
C ALA A 20 13.68 7.29 7.67
N VAL A 21 12.59 7.55 8.40
CA VAL A 21 11.86 8.84 8.32
C VAL A 21 12.81 10.00 8.62
N ASP A 22 13.44 10.01 9.80
CA ASP A 22 14.32 11.10 10.26
C ASP A 22 15.56 11.32 9.38
N THR A 23 15.98 10.29 8.63
CA THR A 23 17.11 10.37 7.70
C THR A 23 16.69 10.88 6.34
N LEU A 24 15.63 10.31 5.76
CA LEU A 24 15.19 10.63 4.40
C LEU A 24 14.56 12.02 4.32
N THR A 25 13.88 12.48 5.37
CA THR A 25 13.25 13.82 5.41
C THR A 25 14.24 14.97 5.62
N ARG A 26 15.54 14.67 5.76
CA ARG A 26 16.60 15.70 5.71
C ARG A 26 16.74 16.33 4.33
N ASP A 27 16.35 15.60 3.28
CA ASP A 27 16.17 16.18 1.96
C ASP A 27 14.81 16.89 1.93
N PRO A 28 14.78 18.23 1.84
CA PRO A 28 13.53 18.98 1.82
C PRO A 28 12.70 18.74 0.55
N ALA A 29 13.27 18.13 -0.50
CA ALA A 29 12.56 17.79 -1.73
C ALA A 29 11.99 16.35 -1.72
N ALA A 30 12.32 15.53 -0.71
CA ALA A 30 11.83 14.16 -0.62
C ALA A 30 10.42 14.11 0.02
N ALA A 31 9.43 13.68 -0.75
CA ALA A 31 8.10 13.34 -0.23
C ALA A 31 8.11 11.90 0.30
N VAL A 32 8.22 11.75 1.63
CA VAL A 32 8.32 10.43 2.29
C VAL A 32 6.93 9.95 2.72
N TYR A 33 6.57 8.72 2.34
CA TYR A 33 5.35 8.04 2.76
C TYR A 33 5.70 6.71 3.42
N VAL A 34 5.32 6.54 4.69
CA VAL A 34 5.52 5.29 5.45
C VAL A 34 4.40 4.31 5.14
N ASP A 35 4.69 3.05 4.85
CA ASP A 35 3.64 2.09 4.49
C ASP A 35 2.68 1.79 5.65
N GLY A 36 1.38 1.96 5.38
CA GLY A 36 0.27 1.77 6.29
C GLY A 36 -0.54 0.49 6.02
N GLY A 37 -0.08 -0.41 5.15
CA GLY A 37 -0.85 -1.59 4.77
C GLY A 37 -2.08 -1.25 3.93
N HIS A 38 -3.26 -1.73 4.33
CA HIS A 38 -4.51 -1.56 3.60
C HIS A 38 -5.74 -1.72 4.53
N SER A 39 -6.91 -1.31 4.04
CA SER A 39 -8.17 -1.27 4.79
C SER A 39 -8.54 -2.54 5.56
N ARG A 40 -8.19 -3.72 5.02
CA ARG A 40 -8.50 -5.02 5.63
C ARG A 40 -7.36 -5.71 6.39
N TRP A 41 -6.32 -4.99 6.80
CA TRP A 41 -5.22 -5.57 7.58
C TRP A 41 -5.32 -5.27 9.07
N LEU A 42 -5.14 -4.00 9.45
CA LEU A 42 -5.23 -3.51 10.81
C LEU A 42 -6.35 -2.48 10.86
N SER A 43 -6.92 -2.24 12.04
CA SER A 43 -7.86 -1.12 12.17
C SER A 43 -7.14 0.21 11.92
N ALA A 44 -7.91 1.24 11.56
CA ALA A 44 -7.35 2.57 11.30
C ALA A 44 -6.67 3.14 12.56
N GLU A 45 -7.24 2.88 13.75
CA GLU A 45 -6.67 3.27 15.04
C GLU A 45 -5.31 2.61 15.28
N GLU A 46 -5.23 1.30 15.01
CA GLU A 46 -4.02 0.53 15.27
C GLU A 46 -2.88 0.93 14.34
N ILE A 47 -3.14 1.12 13.04
CA ILE A 47 -2.11 1.59 12.12
C ILE A 47 -1.74 3.05 12.39
N ALA A 48 -2.70 3.92 12.72
CA ALA A 48 -2.40 5.31 13.08
C ALA A 48 -1.46 5.38 14.29
N ALA A 49 -1.70 4.55 15.32
CA ALA A 49 -0.79 4.46 16.48
C ALA A 49 0.62 4.02 16.08
N ARG A 50 0.76 3.03 15.18
CA ARG A 50 2.06 2.58 14.66
C ARG A 50 2.76 3.64 13.82
N LEU A 51 2.03 4.36 12.97
CA LEU A 51 2.54 5.46 12.14
C LEU A 51 3.03 6.63 13.00
N ASN A 52 2.25 7.00 14.03
CA ASN A 52 2.67 8.00 15.02
C ASN A 52 3.94 7.57 15.76
N GLN A 53 4.03 6.29 16.16
CA GLN A 53 5.25 5.75 16.76
C GLN A 53 6.44 5.81 15.77
N ALA A 54 6.21 5.51 14.50
CA ALA A 54 7.22 5.57 13.44
C ALA A 54 7.62 7.00 13.01
N GLY A 55 7.02 8.04 13.59
CA GLY A 55 7.38 9.44 13.29
C GLY A 55 6.72 10.00 12.03
N VAL A 56 5.52 9.52 11.64
CA VAL A 56 4.82 9.99 10.42
C VAL A 56 4.65 11.51 10.34
N GLY A 57 4.60 12.22 11.48
CA GLY A 57 4.54 13.68 11.52
C GLY A 57 5.78 14.41 10.99
N HIS A 58 6.92 13.73 10.82
CA HIS A 58 8.10 14.26 10.13
C HIS A 58 8.09 13.93 8.63
N ALA A 59 7.25 12.98 8.20
CA ALA A 59 7.09 12.57 6.81
C ALA A 59 5.99 13.39 6.13
N ARG A 60 5.76 13.16 4.82
CA ARG A 60 4.58 13.70 4.13
C ARG A 60 3.33 12.94 4.55
N GLY A 61 3.46 11.63 4.77
CA GLY A 61 2.46 10.82 5.45
C GLY A 61 2.63 9.33 5.19
N PHE A 62 1.64 8.64 4.62
CA PHE A 62 1.64 7.17 4.51
C PHE A 62 1.19 6.61 3.15
N SER A 63 1.53 5.37 2.84
CA SER A 63 1.05 4.65 1.64
C SER A 63 0.04 3.57 1.99
N LEU A 64 -0.92 3.33 1.10
CA LEU A 64 -1.95 2.30 1.23
C LEU A 64 -1.99 1.38 0.01
N ASN A 65 -2.54 0.19 0.23
CA ASN A 65 -2.87 -0.81 -0.78
C ASN A 65 -1.67 -1.36 -1.55
N VAL A 66 -0.43 -1.11 -1.09
CA VAL A 66 0.78 -1.50 -1.82
C VAL A 66 0.76 -3.00 -2.12
N SER A 67 0.83 -3.33 -3.42
CA SER A 67 0.72 -4.70 -3.93
C SER A 67 -0.60 -5.42 -3.67
N ASN A 68 -1.67 -4.74 -3.25
CA ASN A 68 -2.99 -5.32 -3.02
C ASN A 68 -4.01 -4.82 -4.06
N PHE A 69 -5.29 -5.06 -3.81
CA PHE A 69 -6.36 -5.00 -4.82
C PHE A 69 -7.62 -4.29 -4.32
N PHE A 70 -7.63 -3.74 -3.11
CA PHE A 70 -8.82 -3.08 -2.57
C PHE A 70 -9.18 -1.84 -3.39
N SER A 71 -10.48 -1.57 -3.51
CA SER A 71 -10.96 -0.47 -4.37
C SER A 71 -10.47 0.87 -3.85
N THR A 72 -10.24 1.81 -4.77
CA THR A 72 -9.75 3.15 -4.41
C THR A 72 -10.67 3.83 -3.40
N ASP A 73 -12.00 3.67 -3.52
CA ASP A 73 -12.97 4.25 -2.58
C ASP A 73 -12.85 3.66 -1.16
N GLU A 74 -12.61 2.35 -1.05
CA GLU A 74 -12.40 1.68 0.24
C GLU A 74 -11.12 2.21 0.91
N GLU A 75 -10.04 2.34 0.13
CA GLU A 75 -8.75 2.85 0.61
C GLU A 75 -8.78 4.35 0.92
N ILE A 76 -9.59 5.16 0.22
CA ILE A 76 -9.82 6.57 0.59
C ILE A 76 -10.48 6.64 1.96
N GLY A 77 -11.57 5.88 2.18
CA GLY A 77 -12.26 5.89 3.47
C GLY A 77 -11.32 5.51 4.63
N TYR A 78 -10.48 4.50 4.41
CA TYR A 78 -9.45 4.09 5.37
C TYR A 78 -8.35 5.15 5.56
N GLY A 79 -7.86 5.75 4.48
CA GLY A 79 -6.84 6.79 4.50
C GLY A 79 -7.30 8.06 5.21
N GLU A 80 -8.53 8.52 4.96
CA GLU A 80 -9.08 9.68 5.68
C GLU A 80 -9.21 9.43 7.18
N ALA A 81 -9.61 8.22 7.59
CA ALA A 81 -9.66 7.85 9.00
C ALA A 81 -8.28 7.91 9.66
N ILE A 82 -7.24 7.34 9.02
CA ILE A 82 -5.86 7.39 9.52
C ILE A 82 -5.33 8.82 9.55
N SER A 83 -5.59 9.62 8.51
CA SER A 83 -5.21 11.03 8.42
C SER A 83 -5.72 11.81 9.64
N GLY A 84 -7.01 11.64 9.98
CA GLY A 84 -7.60 12.28 11.17
C GLY A 84 -6.93 11.90 12.50
N MET A 85 -6.32 10.71 12.59
CA MET A 85 -5.62 10.20 13.77
C MET A 85 -4.10 10.43 13.75
N THR A 86 -3.58 11.01 12.67
CA THR A 86 -2.15 11.30 12.46
C THR A 86 -1.90 12.78 12.20
N ASN A 87 -2.79 13.65 12.73
CA ASN A 87 -2.71 15.10 12.61
C ASN A 87 -2.75 15.61 11.15
N GLY A 88 -3.58 14.98 10.31
CA GLY A 88 -3.78 15.37 8.92
C GLY A 88 -2.70 14.89 7.96
N ALA A 89 -2.00 13.80 8.28
CA ALA A 89 -0.98 13.24 7.39
C ALA A 89 -1.60 12.85 6.04
N HIS A 90 -0.91 13.20 4.96
CA HIS A 90 -1.36 12.88 3.61
C HIS A 90 -1.09 11.43 3.24
N TYR A 91 -1.71 10.92 2.18
CA TYR A 91 -1.45 9.55 1.75
C TYR A 91 -1.48 9.35 0.25
N VAL A 92 -0.90 8.23 -0.17
CA VAL A 92 -0.96 7.73 -1.54
C VAL A 92 -1.58 6.33 -1.57
N ILE A 93 -2.31 6.01 -2.63
CA ILE A 93 -2.93 4.68 -2.80
C ILE A 93 -2.28 3.99 -3.99
N ASP A 94 -1.84 2.75 -3.79
CA ASP A 94 -1.45 1.88 -4.90
C ASP A 94 -2.70 1.42 -5.68
N THR A 95 -2.84 1.93 -6.90
CA THR A 95 -3.92 1.60 -7.85
C THR A 95 -3.44 0.70 -8.99
N SER A 96 -2.27 0.08 -8.85
CA SER A 96 -1.66 -0.75 -9.91
C SER A 96 -2.56 -1.89 -10.39
N ARG A 97 -3.33 -2.52 -9.50
CA ARG A 97 -4.08 -3.75 -9.80
C ARG A 97 -5.51 -3.78 -9.25
N ASN A 98 -6.05 -2.65 -8.81
CA ASN A 98 -7.31 -2.61 -8.08
C ASN A 98 -8.55 -2.28 -8.93
N GLY A 99 -8.44 -2.23 -10.27
CA GLY A 99 -9.53 -1.81 -11.15
C GLY A 99 -10.78 -2.69 -11.11
N ALA A 100 -10.63 -3.94 -10.67
CA ALA A 100 -11.72 -4.91 -10.47
C ALA A 100 -11.95 -5.27 -8.99
N GLY A 101 -11.36 -4.51 -8.06
CA GLY A 101 -11.38 -4.80 -6.63
C GLY A 101 -10.61 -6.07 -6.23
N PRO A 102 -10.77 -6.56 -4.99
CA PRO A 102 -10.10 -7.77 -4.52
C PRO A 102 -10.77 -9.03 -5.06
N ALA A 103 -10.00 -10.13 -5.09
CA ALA A 103 -10.56 -11.46 -5.32
C ALA A 103 -11.46 -11.88 -4.13
N PRO A 104 -12.33 -12.89 -4.30
CA PRO A 104 -13.08 -13.46 -3.18
C PRO A 104 -12.15 -13.84 -2.02
N ASP A 105 -12.65 -13.61 -0.80
CA ASP A 105 -11.81 -13.73 0.38
C ASP A 105 -11.33 -15.17 0.60
N SER A 106 -10.03 -15.31 0.84
CA SER A 106 -9.32 -16.57 1.09
C SER A 106 -7.92 -16.27 1.62
N ALA A 107 -7.27 -17.25 2.25
CA ALA A 107 -5.97 -17.06 2.90
C ALA A 107 -4.86 -16.47 1.99
N LEU A 108 -4.94 -16.72 0.68
CA LEU A 108 -3.98 -16.26 -0.33
C LEU A 108 -4.66 -15.48 -1.46
N SER A 109 -5.80 -14.85 -1.20
CA SER A 109 -6.54 -14.03 -2.19
C SER A 109 -5.71 -12.88 -2.77
N TRP A 110 -4.65 -12.46 -2.07
CA TRP A 110 -3.70 -11.43 -2.47
C TRP A 110 -2.55 -11.95 -3.35
N CYS A 111 -2.37 -13.26 -3.49
CA CYS A 111 -1.14 -13.83 -4.04
C CYS A 111 -1.36 -14.35 -5.47
N ASN A 112 -0.95 -13.59 -6.50
CA ASN A 112 -1.21 -13.87 -7.93
C ASN A 112 -2.70 -14.21 -8.24
N PRO A 113 -3.71 -13.45 -7.76
CA PRO A 113 -5.11 -13.76 -8.04
C PRO A 113 -5.47 -13.52 -9.52
N GLY A 114 -6.31 -14.41 -10.07
CA GLY A 114 -6.90 -14.23 -11.39
C GLY A 114 -8.01 -13.16 -11.42
N GLY A 115 -8.32 -12.68 -12.62
CA GLY A 115 -9.46 -11.78 -12.89
C GLY A 115 -9.34 -10.38 -12.28
N ARG A 116 -8.14 -9.96 -11.87
CA ARG A 116 -7.88 -8.58 -11.43
C ARG A 116 -7.59 -7.70 -12.64
N ALA A 117 -7.74 -6.39 -12.51
CA ALA A 117 -7.57 -5.43 -13.60
C ALA A 117 -6.64 -4.29 -13.18
N LEU A 118 -5.94 -3.68 -14.13
CA LEU A 118 -5.26 -2.40 -13.89
C LEU A 118 -6.26 -1.38 -13.33
N GLY A 119 -5.86 -0.65 -12.29
CA GLY A 119 -6.65 0.46 -11.75
C GLY A 119 -6.34 1.78 -12.45
N THR A 120 -6.73 2.88 -11.80
CA THR A 120 -6.49 4.24 -12.30
C THR A 120 -4.98 4.45 -12.51
N PRO A 121 -4.53 4.93 -13.69
CA PRO A 121 -3.13 5.30 -13.90
C PRO A 121 -2.65 6.35 -12.88
N PRO A 122 -1.33 6.44 -12.63
CA PRO A 122 -0.80 7.39 -11.65
C PRO A 122 -1.26 8.83 -11.91
N THR A 123 -1.80 9.48 -10.89
CA THR A 123 -2.38 10.83 -11.00
C THR A 123 -2.48 11.50 -9.63
N THR A 124 -2.45 12.83 -9.62
CA THR A 124 -2.77 13.68 -8.45
C THR A 124 -4.22 14.17 -8.45
N ALA A 125 -5.00 13.85 -9.50
CA ALA A 125 -6.43 14.10 -9.53
C ALA A 125 -7.17 13.01 -8.73
N THR A 126 -7.12 13.12 -7.42
CA THR A 126 -7.71 12.17 -6.46
C THR A 126 -9.07 12.64 -5.95
N ALA A 127 -9.82 11.73 -5.32
CA ALA A 127 -11.12 12.01 -4.71
C ALA A 127 -11.06 12.17 -3.18
N GLY A 128 -9.97 11.73 -2.54
CA GLY A 128 -9.74 11.89 -1.10
C GLY A 128 -9.17 13.27 -0.77
N ALA A 129 -9.57 13.85 0.36
CA ALA A 129 -9.15 15.19 0.76
C ALA A 129 -7.66 15.26 1.10
N HIS A 130 -7.10 14.18 1.66
CA HIS A 130 -5.67 14.06 1.98
C HIS A 130 -4.94 13.05 1.08
N ALA A 131 -5.61 12.53 0.04
CA ALA A 131 -4.99 11.66 -0.95
C ALA A 131 -4.15 12.50 -1.92
N ASP A 132 -2.82 12.48 -1.78
CA ASP A 132 -1.91 13.23 -2.66
C ASP A 132 -1.88 12.66 -4.08
N ALA A 133 -1.89 11.32 -4.20
CA ALA A 133 -1.82 10.65 -5.48
C ALA A 133 -2.38 9.23 -5.45
N TYR A 134 -2.89 8.81 -6.59
CA TYR A 134 -2.92 7.40 -6.98
C TYR A 134 -1.60 7.08 -7.66
N LEU A 135 -0.95 6.00 -7.26
CA LEU A 135 0.35 5.57 -7.78
C LEU A 135 0.30 4.10 -8.17
N TRP A 136 1.17 3.68 -9.07
CA TRP A 136 1.46 2.27 -9.29
C TRP A 136 2.77 1.96 -8.56
N VAL A 137 2.66 1.62 -7.27
CA VAL A 137 3.81 1.29 -6.43
C VAL A 137 4.29 -0.11 -6.77
N LYS A 138 3.38 -1.09 -6.74
CA LYS A 138 3.60 -2.40 -7.35
C LYS A 138 3.66 -2.25 -8.88
N ARG A 139 4.62 -2.96 -9.48
CA ARG A 139 4.77 -3.04 -10.93
C ARG A 139 3.84 -4.14 -11.49
N PRO A 140 2.82 -3.80 -12.32
CA PRO A 140 1.97 -4.79 -12.97
C PRO A 140 2.80 -5.78 -13.80
N GLY A 141 2.57 -7.07 -13.60
CA GLY A 141 3.35 -8.15 -14.22
C GLY A 141 4.31 -8.86 -13.27
N GLU A 142 4.68 -8.26 -12.14
CA GLU A 142 5.53 -8.94 -11.16
C GLU A 142 4.75 -9.90 -10.29
N SER A 143 5.23 -11.14 -10.18
CA SER A 143 4.63 -12.14 -9.30
C SER A 143 4.69 -11.71 -7.83
N ASP A 144 3.68 -12.13 -7.06
CA ASP A 144 3.58 -11.94 -5.61
C ASP A 144 4.24 -13.09 -4.83
N GLY A 145 4.67 -14.16 -5.50
CA GLY A 145 5.33 -15.32 -4.89
C GLY A 145 4.94 -16.64 -5.56
N SER A 146 5.46 -17.75 -5.01
CA SER A 146 5.28 -19.11 -5.58
C SER A 146 3.87 -19.69 -5.42
N CYS A 147 2.94 -18.90 -4.89
CA CYS A 147 1.53 -19.23 -4.75
C CYS A 147 0.85 -19.36 -6.13
N ASN A 148 -0.22 -20.16 -6.20
CA ASN A 148 -0.99 -20.39 -7.42
C ASN A 148 -0.11 -20.80 -8.63
N GLY A 149 1.02 -21.47 -8.37
CA GLY A 149 1.97 -21.90 -9.41
C GLY A 149 2.81 -20.76 -10.01
N GLY A 150 2.80 -19.56 -9.43
CA GLY A 150 3.60 -18.43 -9.87
C GLY A 150 5.12 -18.60 -9.63
N PRO A 151 5.96 -17.77 -10.25
CA PRO A 151 7.40 -17.74 -9.99
C PRO A 151 7.72 -17.06 -8.66
N SER A 152 9.02 -16.84 -8.37
CA SER A 152 9.43 -16.09 -7.18
C SER A 152 8.89 -14.66 -7.18
N ALA A 153 8.62 -14.11 -5.98
CA ALA A 153 8.16 -12.74 -5.83
C ALA A 153 9.10 -11.73 -6.52
N GLY A 154 8.53 -10.78 -7.26
CA GLY A 154 9.28 -9.79 -8.03
C GLY A 154 9.75 -10.26 -9.41
N HIS A 155 9.60 -11.55 -9.76
CA HIS A 155 9.87 -12.01 -11.12
C HIS A 155 8.80 -11.48 -12.08
N PHE A 156 9.23 -10.81 -13.15
CA PHE A 156 8.32 -10.29 -14.17
C PHE A 156 7.75 -11.41 -15.05
N VAL A 157 6.44 -11.47 -15.15
CA VAL A 157 5.68 -12.41 -15.98
C VAL A 157 4.84 -11.59 -16.95
N SER A 158 5.23 -11.57 -18.22
CA SER A 158 4.52 -10.79 -19.25
C SER A 158 3.03 -11.11 -19.28
N GLN A 159 2.66 -12.37 -19.10
CA GLN A 159 1.26 -12.80 -19.09
C GLN A 159 0.45 -12.12 -17.97
N TYR A 160 1.02 -11.93 -16.77
CA TYR A 160 0.32 -11.25 -15.68
C TYR A 160 0.05 -9.77 -16.00
N ALA A 161 0.98 -9.09 -16.67
CA ALA A 161 0.76 -7.71 -17.11
C ALA A 161 -0.33 -7.65 -18.20
N ILE A 162 -0.29 -8.59 -19.16
CA ILE A 162 -1.29 -8.72 -20.22
C ILE A 162 -2.67 -8.97 -19.63
N ASP A 163 -2.80 -9.92 -18.70
CA ASP A 163 -4.08 -10.26 -18.07
C ASP A 163 -4.68 -9.06 -17.33
N LEU A 164 -3.88 -8.31 -16.58
CA LEU A 164 -4.32 -7.10 -15.89
C LEU A 164 -4.82 -6.04 -16.87
N ALA A 165 -4.14 -5.86 -18.00
CA ALA A 165 -4.53 -4.88 -19.03
C ALA A 165 -5.81 -5.31 -19.77
N GLN A 166 -5.91 -6.58 -20.16
CA GLN A 166 -7.10 -7.13 -20.82
C GLN A 166 -8.33 -7.05 -19.92
N ASN A 167 -8.19 -7.37 -18.64
CA ASN A 167 -9.28 -7.26 -17.67
C ASN A 167 -9.69 -5.80 -17.41
N ALA A 168 -8.84 -4.82 -17.74
CA ALA A 168 -9.15 -3.40 -17.74
C ALA A 168 -9.75 -2.89 -19.07
N GLY A 169 -9.96 -3.78 -20.05
CA GLY A 169 -10.56 -3.43 -21.35
C GLY A 169 -9.59 -2.85 -22.37
N GLN A 170 -8.29 -3.10 -22.23
CA GLN A 170 -7.24 -2.70 -23.19
C GLN A 170 -6.90 -3.82 -24.20
#